data_AF-A0A386TI34-F1
#
_entry.id   AF-A0A386TI34-F1
#
_cell.length_a   1.000
_cell.length_b   1.000
_cell.length_c   1.000
_cell.angle_alpha   90.00
_cell.angle_beta   90.00
_cell.angle_gamma   90.00
#
_symmetry.space_group_name_H-M   'P 1'
#
loop_
_entity.id
_entity.type
_entity.pdbx_description
1 polymer ?
#
loop_
_entity_poly.entity_id
_entity_poly.type
_entity_poly.pdbx_seq_one_letter_code
_entity_poly.pdbx_strand_id
1 'polypeptide(L)' 'MADYDRSTGAPWSAADLEQLRILAAEGTAPSVIAVQLGRSEEAIAHRAAQDGISLPPASLNPYDPDTLDR' A
#
# COMPACT_ATOMS: atom_id res chain seq x y z
N MET A 1 14.67 -29.21 -4.59
CA MET A 1 14.18 -27.87 -4.95
C MET A 1 13.05 -27.59 -4.00
N ALA A 2 13.27 -26.66 -3.07
CA ALA A 2 12.25 -26.25 -2.11
C ALA A 2 11.92 -24.80 -2.47
N ASP A 3 10.81 -24.63 -3.16
CA ASP A 3 10.25 -23.34 -3.52
C ASP A 3 9.59 -22.74 -2.28
N TYR A 4 10.42 -22.31 -1.33
CA TYR A 4 10.04 -21.41 -0.26
C TYR A 4 9.88 -20.00 -0.83
N ASP A 5 8.92 -19.83 -1.75
CA ASP A 5 8.42 -18.50 -2.07
C ASP A 5 7.53 -18.07 -0.90
N ARG A 6 8.20 -17.60 0.15
CA ARG A 6 7.59 -16.88 1.26
C ARG A 6 7.18 -15.49 0.74
N SER A 7 6.29 -15.45 -0.23
CA SER A 7 5.58 -14.23 -0.58
C SER A 7 4.27 -14.20 0.19
N THR A 8 4.45 -13.91 1.47
CA THR A 8 3.45 -13.32 2.36
C THR A 8 2.79 -12.14 1.64
N GLY A 9 1.58 -12.34 1.12
CA GLY A 9 0.75 -11.29 0.53
C GLY A 9 0.42 -11.56 -0.94
N ALA A 10 -0.87 -11.74 -1.24
CA ALA A 10 -1.35 -12.00 -2.60
C ALA A 10 -0.72 -11.05 -3.63
N PRO A 11 -0.26 -11.54 -4.79
CA PRO A 11 0.44 -10.75 -5.79
C PRO A 11 -0.41 -9.53 -6.17
N TRP A 12 0.23 -8.37 -6.27
CA TRP A 12 -0.40 -7.20 -6.84
C TRP A 12 -0.54 -7.42 -8.33
N SER A 13 -1.76 -7.40 -8.85
CA SER A 13 -1.96 -7.47 -10.30
C SER A 13 -1.52 -6.16 -10.92
N ALA A 14 -1.09 -6.20 -12.19
CA ALA A 14 -0.80 -4.98 -12.94
C ALA A 14 -2.00 -4.00 -12.92
N ALA A 15 -3.22 -4.55 -12.99
CA ALA A 15 -4.46 -3.79 -12.85
C ALA A 15 -4.58 -3.06 -11.50
N ASP A 16 -4.29 -3.73 -10.37
CA ASP A 16 -4.31 -3.10 -9.04
C ASP A 16 -3.32 -1.93 -8.96
N LEU A 17 -2.14 -2.06 -9.58
CA LEU A 17 -1.11 -1.02 -9.58
C LEU A 17 -1.48 0.18 -10.46
N GLU A 18 -2.05 -0.08 -11.63
CA GLU A 18 -2.59 0.98 -12.49
C GLU A 18 -3.71 1.73 -11.78
N GLN A 19 -4.65 1.01 -11.16
CA GLN A 19 -5.75 1.62 -10.44
C GLN A 19 -5.24 2.47 -9.27
N LEU A 20 -4.27 1.95 -8.51
CA LEU A 20 -3.62 2.69 -7.42
C LEU A 20 -2.95 3.96 -7.94
N ARG A 21 -2.21 3.91 -9.05
CA ARG A 21 -1.58 5.10 -9.66
C ARG A 21 -2.60 6.14 -10.13
N ILE A 22 -3.68 5.70 -10.76
CA ILE A 22 -4.75 6.60 -11.25
C ILE A 22 -5.40 7.30 -10.06
N LEU A 23 -5.83 6.54 -9.06
CA LEU A 23 -6.50 7.08 -7.87
C LEU A 23 -5.58 8.00 -7.07
N ALA A 24 -4.29 7.64 -6.95
CA ALA A 24 -3.28 8.50 -6.34
C ALA A 24 -3.10 9.82 -7.09
N ALA A 25 -3.06 9.78 -8.43
CA ALA A 25 -2.95 10.97 -9.27
C ALA A 25 -4.20 11.85 -9.19
N GLU A 26 -5.37 11.26 -8.96
CA GLU A 26 -6.61 12.00 -8.68
C GLU A 26 -6.65 12.61 -7.27
N GLY A 27 -5.66 12.35 -6.42
CA GLY A 27 -5.63 12.80 -5.02
C GLY A 27 -6.58 12.01 -4.11
N THR A 28 -6.90 10.77 -4.49
CA THR A 28 -7.77 9.88 -3.72
C THR A 28 -7.05 9.43 -2.44
N ALA A 29 -7.78 9.44 -1.33
CA ALA A 29 -7.25 8.94 -0.06
C ALA A 29 -6.99 7.43 -0.12
N PRO A 30 -5.88 6.93 0.47
CA PRO A 30 -5.54 5.51 0.46
C PRO A 30 -6.64 4.61 1.07
N SER A 31 -7.44 5.13 2.00
CA SER A 31 -8.61 4.45 2.57
C SER A 31 -9.65 4.06 1.53
N VAL A 32 -9.90 4.93 0.55
CA VAL A 32 -10.88 4.66 -0.52
C VAL A 32 -10.32 3.65 -1.51
N ILE A 33 -9.04 3.75 -1.83
CA ILE A 33 -8.31 2.81 -2.70
C ILE A 33 -8.28 1.41 -2.05
N ALA A 34 -8.03 1.35 -0.74
CA ALA A 34 -8.06 0.14 0.07
C ALA A 34 -9.42 -0.56 -0.02
N VAL A 35 -10.52 0.19 0.13
CA VAL A 35 -11.89 -0.33 0.00
C VAL A 35 -12.16 -0.83 -1.43
N GLN A 36 -11.72 -0.10 -2.46
CA GLN A 36 -11.90 -0.52 -3.85
C GLN A 36 -11.13 -1.79 -4.21
N LEU A 37 -9.88 -1.90 -3.77
CA LEU A 37 -9.02 -3.05 -4.05
C LEU A 37 -9.24 -4.21 -3.07
N GLY A 38 -10.06 -4.01 -2.03
CA GLY A 38 -10.24 -4.98 -0.95
C GLY A 38 -8.95 -5.29 -0.19
N ARG A 39 -8.05 -4.30 -0.08
CA ARG A 39 -6.75 -4.40 0.57
C ARG A 39 -6.71 -3.52 1.82
N SER A 40 -5.72 -3.73 2.69
CA SER A 40 -5.46 -2.85 3.82
C SER A 40 -4.83 -1.54 3.37
N GLU A 41 -5.15 -0.44 4.06
CA GLU A 41 -4.54 0.88 3.82
C GLU A 41 -3.02 0.85 3.96
N GLU A 42 -2.51 0.07 4.91
CA GLU A 42 -1.08 -0.17 5.11
C GLU A 42 -0.43 -0.82 3.89
N ALA A 43 -1.12 -1.77 3.24
CA ALA A 43 -0.61 -2.44 2.05
C ALA A 43 -0.57 -1.48 0.85
N ILE A 44 -1.56 -0.59 0.74
CA ILE A 44 -1.63 0.48 -0.28
C ILE A 44 -0.49 1.47 -0.07
N ALA A 45 -0.32 1.95 1.16
CA ALA A 45 0.74 2.91 1.51
C ALA A 45 2.13 2.32 1.28
N HIS A 46 2.37 1.09 1.74
CA HIS A 46 3.63 0.40 1.51
C HIS A 46 3.90 0.18 0.03
N ARG A 47 2.88 -0.23 -0.75
CA ARG A 47 3.03 -0.44 -2.19
C ARG A 47 3.29 0.86 -2.95
N ALA A 48 2.60 1.93 -2.59
CA ALA A 48 2.80 3.25 -3.17
C ALA A 48 4.20 3.79 -2.87
N ALA A 49 4.68 3.64 -1.63
CA ALA A 49 6.03 4.00 -1.25
C ALA A 49 7.10 3.21 -2.03
N GLN A 50 6.88 1.90 -2.22
CA GLN A 50 7.75 1.06 -3.05
C GLN A 50 7.77 1.45 -4.52
N ASP A 51 6.64 1.89 -5.05
CA ASP A 51 6.48 2.27 -6.46
C ASP A 51 6.80 3.76 -6.73
N GLY A 52 7.07 4.53 -5.68
CA GLY A 52 7.37 5.97 -5.76
C GLY A 52 6.15 6.86 -6.01
N ILE A 53 4.95 6.37 -5.69
CA ILE A 53 3.69 7.07 -5.87
C ILE A 53 3.47 7.99 -4.67
N SER A 54 3.34 9.29 -4.93
CA SER A 54 3.03 10.28 -3.90
C SER A 54 1.56 10.20 -3.54
N LEU A 55 1.24 9.47 -2.47
CA LEU A 55 -0.08 9.47 -1.87
C LEU A 55 -0.21 10.63 -0.87
N PRO A 56 -1.41 11.21 -0.70
CA PRO A 56 -1.69 12.05 0.45
C PRO A 56 -1.41 11.26 1.74
N PRO A 57 -1.00 11.92 2.84
CA PRO A 57 -0.74 11.21 4.09
C PRO A 57 -1.99 10.41 4.44
N ALA A 58 -1.85 9.07 4.46
CA ALA A 58 -2.82 8.22 5.12
C ALA A 58 -3.04 8.83 6.50
N SER A 59 -4.27 8.85 6.99
CA SER A 59 -4.59 9.43 8.30
C SER A 59 -3.85 8.66 9.38
N LEU A 60 -2.60 9.06 9.63
CA LEU A 60 -1.66 8.44 10.55
C LEU A 60 -2.21 8.61 11.95
N ASN A 61 -2.59 7.50 12.56
CA ASN A 61 -2.74 7.41 14.01
C ASN A 61 -2.53 5.93 14.39
N PRO A 62 -1.99 5.61 15.57
CA PRO A 62 -0.72 5.98 16.19
C PRO A 62 0.05 4.70 16.61
N TYR A 63 -0.01 3.64 15.80
CA TYR A 63 0.77 2.42 16.02
C TYR A 63 2.05 2.46 15.19
N ASP A 64 2.92 3.41 15.53
CA ASP A 64 4.34 3.34 15.22
C ASP A 64 4.98 2.33 16.19
N PRO A 65 5.39 1.11 15.79
CA PRO A 65 6.44 0.40 16.52
C PRO A 65 7.84 0.99 16.23
N ASP A 66 7.96 1.94 15.28
CA ASP A 66 9.22 2.58 14.88
C ASP A 66 9.47 3.89 15.64
N THR A 67 9.23 3.90 16.95
CA THR A 67 9.65 5.01 17.84
C THR A 67 10.60 4.55 18.95
N LEU A 68 11.16 3.33 18.86
CA LEU A 68 12.09 2.81 19.88
C LEU A 68 13.58 2.89 19.51
N ASP A 69 13.97 3.40 18.34
CA ASP A 69 15.39 3.54 17.99
C ASP A 69 15.79 5.01 17.74
N ARG A 70 16.09 5.72 18.83
CA ARG A 70 16.83 6.98 18.81
C ARG A 70 17.86 7.01 19.93
#